data_AF-A0A978U5I5-F1
#
_entry.id   AF-A0A978U5I5-F1
#
_cell.length_a   1.000
_cell.length_b   1.000
_cell.length_c   1.000
_cell.angle_alpha   90.00
_cell.angle_beta   90.00
_cell.angle_gamma   90.00
#
_symmetry.space_group_name_H-M   'P 1'
#
loop_
_entity.id
_entity.type
_entity.pdbx_description
1 polymer ?
#
loop_
_entity_poly.entity_id
_entity_poly.type
_entity_poly.pdbx_seq_one_letter_code
_entity_poly.pdbx_strand_id
1 'polypeptide(L)'
;IDADAGGNGNFGGEPSPSTVLFFLEDQAAVMNVAAGFDTGFSFYYSAINLPGFIRVFDGLNGTGNLLARLDLPLTPFNGAPDPTGQFSPFVPIGVRFDGIARSVDFGGSVNQIGFDNITLGSATPGNGNGVPIPTPALLPGLIGMGAAALRKRNQEADSAEA
;
A
#
# COMPACT_ATOMS: atom_id res chain seq x y z
N ILE A 1 14.33 15.51 -2.25
CA ILE A 1 15.20 15.37 -1.06
C ILE A 1 14.49 16.04 0.08
N ASP A 2 14.31 15.33 1.20
CA ASP A 2 13.68 15.84 2.42
C ASP A 2 14.41 17.11 2.90
N ALA A 3 13.66 18.06 3.44
CA ALA A 3 14.19 19.30 4.00
C ALA A 3 15.16 19.06 5.15
N ASP A 4 14.91 18.03 5.97
CA ASP A 4 15.78 17.70 7.11
C ASP A 4 17.14 17.13 6.69
N ALA A 5 17.21 16.54 5.49
CA ALA A 5 18.39 16.02 4.85
C ALA A 5 19.10 17.09 3.98
N GLY A 6 18.74 18.37 4.16
CA GLY A 6 19.34 19.50 3.44
C GLY A 6 18.69 19.81 2.09
N GLY A 7 17.53 19.21 1.78
CA GLY A 7 16.73 19.51 0.61
C GLY A 7 15.68 20.61 0.84
N ASN A 8 14.67 20.65 -0.04
CA ASN A 8 13.48 21.52 0.09
C ASN A 8 12.18 20.70 0.07
N GLY A 9 12.26 19.38 0.28
CA GLY A 9 11.12 18.48 0.24
C GLY A 9 10.19 18.70 1.44
N ASN A 10 8.88 18.76 1.19
CA ASN A 10 7.86 18.86 2.24
C ASN A 10 7.22 17.49 2.55
N PHE A 11 8.04 16.46 2.68
CA PHE A 11 7.63 15.10 2.98
C PHE A 11 8.49 14.57 4.13
N GLY A 12 8.06 13.49 4.76
CA GLY A 12 8.85 12.84 5.81
C GLY A 12 8.30 11.45 6.15
N GLY A 13 9.14 10.63 6.78
CA GLY A 13 8.79 9.25 7.11
C GLY A 13 8.65 8.34 5.88
N GLU A 14 9.36 8.66 4.80
CA GLU A 14 9.46 7.80 3.63
C GLU A 14 10.19 6.47 3.94
N PRO A 15 9.74 5.34 3.36
CA PRO A 15 10.36 4.04 3.56
C PRO A 15 11.84 3.92 3.16
N SER A 16 12.30 4.67 2.15
CA SER A 16 13.71 4.78 1.74
C SER A 16 14.19 6.23 1.82
N PRO A 17 14.63 6.67 3.01
CA PRO A 17 15.11 8.03 3.18
C PRO A 17 16.39 8.31 2.36
N SER A 18 16.66 9.55 1.93
CA SER A 18 15.93 10.79 2.23
C SER A 18 15.22 11.39 1.00
N THR A 19 14.67 10.55 0.13
CA THR A 19 14.15 10.96 -1.19
C THR A 19 12.87 10.27 -1.58
N VAL A 20 12.04 10.99 -2.36
CA VAL A 20 10.84 10.44 -2.98
C VAL A 20 10.81 10.85 -4.45
N LEU A 21 10.11 10.08 -5.26
CA LEU A 21 9.74 10.43 -6.61
C LEU A 21 8.53 11.38 -6.57
N PHE A 22 8.61 12.48 -7.31
CA PHE A 22 7.62 13.55 -7.31
C PHE A 22 7.61 14.26 -8.66
N PHE A 23 6.43 14.65 -9.14
CA PHE A 23 6.24 15.26 -10.46
C PHE A 23 5.63 16.64 -10.32
N LEU A 24 6.23 17.65 -10.97
CA LEU A 24 5.83 19.06 -10.84
C LEU A 24 4.89 19.55 -11.95
N GLU A 25 4.89 18.90 -13.11
CA GLU A 25 4.22 19.38 -14.32
C GLU A 25 3.40 18.27 -14.98
N ASP A 26 2.37 18.66 -15.75
CA ASP A 26 1.34 17.80 -16.35
C ASP A 26 1.80 16.95 -17.55
N GLN A 27 3.11 16.91 -17.85
CA GLN A 27 3.59 15.92 -18.81
C GLN A 27 3.50 14.53 -18.18
N ALA A 28 2.97 13.57 -18.95
CA ALA A 28 2.79 12.20 -18.50
C ALA A 28 4.07 11.69 -17.84
N ALA A 29 4.01 11.50 -16.53
CA ALA A 29 5.09 11.00 -15.72
C ALA A 29 5.19 9.50 -15.97
N VAL A 30 5.84 9.12 -17.08
CA VAL A 30 5.91 7.73 -17.52
C VAL A 30 7.27 7.13 -17.19
N MET A 31 7.27 6.07 -16.40
CA MET A 31 8.44 5.22 -16.20
C MET A 31 8.43 4.10 -17.24
N ASN A 32 9.54 3.96 -17.98
CA ASN A 32 9.75 2.87 -18.93
C ASN A 32 10.64 1.78 -18.34
N VAL A 33 10.26 0.52 -18.57
CA VAL A 33 11.03 -0.67 -18.22
C VAL A 33 11.15 -1.52 -19.48
N ALA A 34 12.22 -1.31 -20.25
CA ALA A 34 12.37 -1.94 -21.57
C ALA A 34 12.41 -3.48 -21.53
N ALA A 35 13.01 -4.04 -20.47
CA ALA A 35 13.01 -5.49 -20.23
C ALA A 35 11.62 -6.04 -19.85
N GLY A 36 10.72 -5.17 -19.41
CA GLY A 36 9.41 -5.49 -18.87
C GLY A 36 9.44 -6.08 -17.46
N PHE A 37 8.25 -6.21 -16.88
CA PHE A 37 7.99 -6.87 -15.61
C PHE A 37 6.57 -7.47 -15.61
N ASP A 38 6.32 -8.50 -14.81
CA ASP A 38 5.03 -9.18 -14.70
C ASP A 38 4.53 -9.19 -13.25
N THR A 39 3.53 -10.00 -12.94
CA THR A 39 3.01 -10.30 -11.58
C THR A 39 2.31 -9.15 -10.86
N GLY A 40 2.92 -7.97 -10.80
CA GLY A 40 2.35 -6.81 -10.14
C GLY A 40 3.28 -5.60 -10.09
N PHE A 41 2.69 -4.50 -9.62
CA PHE A 41 3.37 -3.24 -9.37
C PHE A 41 2.96 -2.72 -8.01
N SER A 42 3.90 -2.23 -7.21
CA SER A 42 3.62 -1.72 -5.87
C SER A 42 4.64 -0.67 -5.42
N PHE A 43 4.24 0.15 -4.46
CA PHE A 43 5.04 1.25 -3.92
C PHE A 43 4.42 1.75 -2.62
N TYR A 44 5.09 2.69 -1.98
CA TYR A 44 4.50 3.53 -0.93
C TYR A 44 4.20 4.91 -1.48
N TYR A 45 3.15 5.55 -0.99
CA TYR A 45 2.79 6.91 -1.42
C TYR A 45 2.21 7.75 -0.29
N SER A 46 2.31 9.08 -0.45
CA SER A 46 1.62 10.07 0.35
C SER A 46 0.87 11.04 -0.57
N ALA A 47 -0.43 11.20 -0.34
CA ALA A 47 -1.34 12.02 -1.14
C ALA A 47 -2.39 12.67 -0.22
N ILE A 48 -2.03 13.78 0.42
CA ILE A 48 -2.86 14.37 1.49
C ILE A 48 -3.92 15.37 0.99
N ASN A 49 -3.77 15.88 -0.25
CA ASN A 49 -4.61 16.96 -0.77
C ASN A 49 -5.48 16.52 -1.96
N LEU A 50 -4.90 15.83 -2.95
CA LEU A 50 -5.59 15.37 -4.15
C LEU A 50 -5.34 13.89 -4.42
N PRO A 51 -6.36 13.13 -4.85
CA PRO A 51 -6.20 11.74 -5.26
C PRO A 51 -5.49 11.67 -6.62
N GLY A 52 -5.01 10.48 -6.98
CA GLY A 52 -4.39 10.23 -8.28
C GLY A 52 -4.69 8.84 -8.79
N PHE A 53 -3.89 8.39 -9.75
CA PHE A 53 -3.93 7.02 -10.22
C PHE A 53 -2.59 6.62 -10.82
N ILE A 54 -2.37 5.31 -10.94
CA ILE A 54 -1.38 4.77 -11.87
C ILE A 54 -2.06 3.94 -12.94
N ARG A 55 -1.42 3.88 -14.11
CA ARG A 55 -1.80 3.00 -15.23
C ARG A 55 -0.59 2.20 -15.68
N VAL A 56 -0.75 0.89 -15.79
CA VAL A 56 0.31 -0.05 -16.20
C VAL A 56 0.01 -0.51 -17.62
N PHE A 57 0.98 -0.38 -18.52
CA PHE A 57 0.82 -0.70 -19.93
C PHE A 57 1.83 -1.74 -20.42
N ASP A 58 1.46 -2.54 -21.43
CA ASP A 58 2.35 -3.51 -22.09
C ASP A 58 3.29 -2.89 -23.14
N GLY A 59 3.04 -1.65 -23.55
CA GLY A 59 3.91 -0.86 -24.41
C GLY A 59 4.78 0.11 -23.62
N LEU A 60 5.78 0.68 -24.30
CA LEU A 60 6.59 1.78 -23.76
C LEU A 60 5.83 3.10 -23.86
N ASN A 61 6.22 4.10 -23.08
CA ASN A 61 5.68 5.46 -23.12
C ASN A 61 4.16 5.55 -22.90
N GLY A 62 3.60 4.68 -22.06
CA GLY A 62 2.15 4.67 -21.79
C GLY A 62 1.30 4.24 -22.99
N THR A 63 1.89 3.49 -23.93
CA THR A 63 1.21 2.98 -25.12
C THR A 63 0.89 1.50 -24.99
N GLY A 64 0.14 0.94 -25.94
CA GLY A 64 -0.27 -0.45 -25.92
C GLY A 64 -1.54 -0.69 -25.10
N ASN A 65 -1.72 -1.90 -24.61
CA ASN A 65 -2.88 -2.28 -23.81
C ASN A 65 -2.68 -1.88 -22.34
N LEU A 66 -3.75 -1.42 -21.72
CA LEU A 66 -3.81 -1.20 -20.28
C LEU A 66 -3.92 -2.55 -19.57
N LEU A 67 -2.90 -2.92 -18.80
CA LEU A 67 -2.86 -4.16 -18.01
C LEU A 67 -3.51 -3.98 -16.63
N ALA A 68 -3.33 -2.81 -16.02
CA ALA A 68 -3.97 -2.47 -14.76
C ALA A 68 -4.13 -0.96 -14.58
N ARG A 69 -5.15 -0.60 -13.79
CA ARG A 69 -5.32 0.73 -13.20
C ARG A 69 -5.40 0.55 -11.69
N LEU A 70 -4.73 1.44 -10.96
CA LEU A 70 -4.82 1.53 -9.51
C LEU A 70 -5.11 2.97 -9.13
N ASP A 71 -6.28 3.20 -8.55
CA ASP A 71 -6.66 4.51 -8.03
C ASP A 71 -5.94 4.77 -6.70
N LEU A 72 -5.49 6.01 -6.53
CA LEU A 72 -4.76 6.46 -5.34
C LEU A 72 -5.67 7.40 -4.55
N PRO A 73 -6.43 6.89 -3.56
CA PRO A 73 -7.21 7.75 -2.68
C PRO A 73 -6.29 8.60 -1.80
N LEU A 74 -6.87 9.60 -1.15
CA LEU A 74 -6.15 10.40 -0.17
C LEU A 74 -5.60 9.52 0.95
N THR A 75 -4.35 9.78 1.33
CA THR A 75 -3.73 9.17 2.50
C THR A 75 -4.15 9.93 3.76
N PRO A 76 -4.01 9.31 4.95
CA PRO A 76 -4.13 10.05 6.20
C PRO A 76 -3.17 11.26 6.22
N PHE A 77 -3.54 12.29 6.96
CA PHE A 77 -2.67 13.43 7.26
C PHE A 77 -2.38 13.45 8.76
N ASN A 78 -1.13 13.14 9.13
CA ASN A 78 -0.71 13.08 10.52
C ASN A 78 0.06 14.34 10.97
N GLY A 79 -0.01 15.42 10.20
CA GLY A 79 0.78 16.63 10.45
C GLY A 79 2.10 16.62 9.67
N ALA A 80 3.19 17.05 10.31
CA ALA A 80 4.51 17.12 9.70
C ALA A 80 5.60 16.24 10.40
N PRO A 81 5.42 14.91 10.51
CA PRO A 81 6.50 13.97 10.88
C PRO A 81 7.37 13.63 9.65
N ASP A 82 8.67 13.31 9.63
CA ASP A 82 9.75 13.20 10.63
C ASP A 82 11.05 13.63 9.93
N PRO A 83 11.86 14.55 10.50
CA PRO A 83 11.60 15.45 11.62
C PRO A 83 10.71 16.63 11.22
N THR A 84 10.41 16.80 9.93
CA THR A 84 9.43 17.74 9.36
C THR A 84 8.78 17.13 8.10
N GLY A 85 7.81 17.81 7.47
CA GLY A 85 7.26 17.42 6.16
C GLY A 85 5.79 16.99 6.19
N GLN A 86 4.93 17.75 5.50
CA GLN A 86 3.47 17.54 5.54
C GLN A 86 3.01 16.27 4.83
N PHE A 87 3.70 15.84 3.76
CA PHE A 87 3.36 14.62 3.04
C PHE A 87 3.85 13.40 3.84
N SER A 88 3.05 13.02 4.84
CA SER A 88 3.29 11.89 5.73
C SER A 88 1.98 11.43 6.41
N PRO A 89 1.76 10.13 6.64
CA PRO A 89 2.66 9.00 6.38
C PRO A 89 2.68 8.56 4.91
N PHE A 90 3.70 7.79 4.56
CA PHE A 90 3.72 6.99 3.33
C PHE A 90 3.05 5.64 3.57
N VAL A 91 2.01 5.33 2.80
CA VAL A 91 1.23 4.08 2.94
C VAL A 91 1.50 3.14 1.78
N PRO A 92 1.57 1.81 2.01
CA PRO A 92 1.81 0.84 0.95
C PRO A 92 0.56 0.62 0.09
N ILE A 93 0.76 0.50 -1.23
CA ILE A 93 -0.29 0.10 -2.16
C ILE A 93 0.31 -0.69 -3.34
N GLY A 94 -0.52 -1.50 -4.01
CA GLY A 94 -0.10 -2.21 -5.21
C GLY A 94 -1.25 -2.91 -5.92
N VAL A 95 -0.95 -3.41 -7.11
CA VAL A 95 -1.91 -4.04 -8.01
C VAL A 95 -1.28 -5.24 -8.71
N ARG A 96 -2.04 -6.34 -8.84
CA ARG A 96 -1.69 -7.49 -9.68
C ARG A 96 -2.22 -7.28 -11.09
N PHE A 97 -1.51 -7.81 -12.08
CA PHE A 97 -1.95 -7.83 -13.46
C PHE A 97 -1.39 -9.05 -14.18
N ASP A 98 -2.06 -9.43 -15.27
CA ASP A 98 -1.58 -10.46 -16.18
C ASP A 98 -0.83 -9.82 -17.36
N GLY A 99 0.17 -10.52 -17.90
CA GLY A 99 1.00 -10.05 -19.02
C GLY A 99 2.31 -9.39 -18.59
N ILE A 100 3.02 -8.82 -19.57
CA ILE A 100 4.32 -8.16 -19.39
C ILE A 100 4.13 -6.66 -19.53
N ALA A 101 4.19 -5.95 -18.42
CA ALA A 101 4.20 -4.49 -18.37
C ALA A 101 5.54 -3.93 -18.83
N ARG A 102 5.52 -2.82 -19.57
CA ARG A 102 6.72 -2.09 -20.03
C ARG A 102 6.71 -0.62 -19.68
N SER A 103 5.58 -0.06 -19.28
CA SER A 103 5.55 1.28 -18.74
C SER A 103 4.48 1.48 -17.66
N VAL A 104 4.74 2.44 -16.78
CA VAL A 104 3.81 2.90 -15.76
C VAL A 104 3.66 4.40 -15.88
N ASP A 105 2.43 4.86 -15.99
CA ASP A 105 2.06 6.26 -15.98
C ASP A 105 1.55 6.66 -14.59
N PHE A 106 2.19 7.66 -13.99
CA PHE A 106 1.83 8.25 -12.71
C PHE A 106 0.99 9.51 -12.96
N GLY A 107 -0.34 9.35 -12.93
CA GLY A 107 -1.27 10.39 -13.36
C GLY A 107 -2.22 10.89 -12.28
N GLY A 108 -3.03 11.87 -12.65
CA GLY A 108 -4.19 12.32 -11.89
C GLY A 108 -3.98 13.57 -11.05
N SER A 109 -2.80 13.75 -10.44
CA SER A 109 -2.47 14.97 -9.69
C SER A 109 -0.98 15.27 -9.68
N VAL A 110 -0.59 16.35 -10.34
CA VAL A 110 0.78 16.88 -10.29
C VAL A 110 1.02 17.65 -9.01
N ASN A 111 2.26 17.66 -8.54
CA ASN A 111 2.71 18.41 -7.37
C ASN A 111 1.92 18.08 -6.08
N GLN A 112 1.28 16.91 -6.01
CA GLN A 112 0.41 16.52 -4.88
C GLN A 112 0.56 15.07 -4.43
N ILE A 113 1.49 14.29 -5.00
CA ILE A 113 1.69 12.89 -4.64
C ILE A 113 3.19 12.58 -4.63
N GLY A 114 3.69 12.14 -3.47
CA GLY A 114 5.03 11.55 -3.35
C GLY A 114 4.97 10.03 -3.46
N PHE A 115 5.92 9.43 -4.16
CA PHE A 115 6.06 7.99 -4.33
C PHE A 115 7.42 7.52 -3.83
N ASP A 116 7.47 6.34 -3.22
CA ASP A 116 8.70 5.77 -2.71
C ASP A 116 8.70 4.23 -2.75
N ASN A 117 9.87 3.61 -2.73
CA ASN A 117 10.04 2.15 -2.72
C ASN A 117 9.26 1.40 -3.81
N ILE A 118 9.36 1.90 -5.05
CA ILE A 118 8.77 1.25 -6.21
C ILE A 118 9.32 -0.17 -6.37
N THR A 119 8.40 -1.13 -6.42
CA THR A 119 8.67 -2.56 -6.56
C THR A 119 8.01 -3.09 -7.83
N LEU A 120 8.83 -3.59 -8.75
CA LEU A 120 8.41 -4.28 -9.97
C LEU A 120 8.32 -5.78 -9.70
N GLY A 121 7.38 -6.49 -10.33
CA GLY A 121 7.26 -7.94 -10.14
C GLY A 121 6.46 -8.36 -8.91
N SER A 122 5.83 -7.40 -8.21
CA SER A 122 5.10 -7.67 -6.97
C SER A 122 3.98 -6.64 -6.75
N ALA A 123 2.82 -7.13 -6.30
CA ALA A 123 1.70 -6.28 -5.85
C ALA A 123 1.80 -5.86 -4.37
N THR A 124 2.85 -6.28 -3.67
CA THR A 124 3.15 -5.87 -2.30
C THR A 124 4.53 -5.20 -2.26
N PRO A 125 4.64 -3.96 -1.73
CA PRO A 125 5.92 -3.28 -1.68
C PRO A 125 6.97 -4.07 -0.88
N GLY A 126 8.23 -4.02 -1.32
CA GLY A 126 9.34 -4.46 -0.50
C GLY A 126 9.72 -3.39 0.55
N ASN A 127 10.14 -3.81 1.74
CA ASN A 127 10.57 -2.89 2.80
C ASN A 127 12.03 -2.41 2.61
N GLY A 128 12.54 -2.31 1.38
CA GLY A 128 13.96 -2.04 1.09
C GLY A 128 14.96 -3.13 1.52
N ASN A 129 14.55 -4.11 2.33
CA ASN A 129 15.40 -5.17 2.90
C ASN A 129 15.14 -6.58 2.32
N GLY A 130 14.51 -6.69 1.15
CA GLY A 130 14.38 -7.95 0.41
C GLY A 130 13.53 -9.06 1.03
N VAL A 131 12.90 -8.85 2.20
CA VAL A 131 12.03 -9.86 2.83
C VAL A 131 10.58 -9.38 2.79
N PRO A 132 9.68 -10.06 2.05
CA PRO A 132 8.25 -9.80 2.15
C PRO A 132 7.81 -10.11 3.58
N ILE A 133 7.27 -9.13 4.30
CA ILE A 133 6.56 -9.42 5.55
C ILE A 133 5.18 -9.94 5.14
N PRO A 134 4.84 -11.20 5.42
CA PRO A 134 3.51 -11.71 5.08
C PRO A 134 2.47 -10.90 5.85
N THR A 135 1.52 -10.30 5.13
CA THR A 135 0.33 -9.69 5.72
C THR A 135 -0.36 -10.74 6.60
N PRO A 136 -0.62 -10.47 7.90
CA PRO A 136 -1.36 -11.43 8.72
C PRO A 136 -2.73 -11.63 8.09
N ALA A 137 -3.00 -12.85 7.64
CA ALA A 137 -4.32 -13.27 7.20
C ALA A 137 -5.26 -13.11 8.41
N LEU A 138 -6.19 -12.16 8.34
CA LEU A 138 -7.34 -12.13 9.25
C LEU A 138 -8.10 -13.44 9.01
N LEU A 139 -8.01 -14.41 9.92
CA LEU A 139 -8.88 -15.59 9.91
C LEU A 139 -10.29 -15.16 10.34
N PRO A 140 -11.30 -15.14 9.45
CA PRO A 140 -12.68 -14.98 9.87
C PRO A 140 -13.24 -16.36 10.16
N GLY A 141 -13.34 -16.74 11.44
CA GLY A 141 -14.12 -17.91 11.81
C GLY A 141 -13.71 -18.60 13.10
N LEU A 142 -14.14 -18.05 14.23
CA LEU A 142 -14.39 -18.82 15.46
C LEU A 142 -15.46 -18.08 16.29
N ILE A 143 -16.65 -17.89 15.71
CA ILE A 143 -17.87 -17.71 16.51
C ILE A 143 -18.83 -18.82 16.08
N GLY A 144 -18.94 -19.83 16.94
CA GLY A 144 -19.96 -20.86 16.74
C GLY A 144 -19.64 -22.13 17.49
N MET A 145 -19.82 -22.16 18.81
CA MET A 145 -20.35 -23.31 19.53
C MET A 145 -20.91 -22.83 20.87
N GLY A 146 -22.24 -22.78 20.97
CA GLY A 146 -22.92 -22.35 22.19
C GLY A 146 -24.42 -22.47 22.08
N ALA A 147 -24.93 -23.64 21.68
CA ALA A 147 -26.34 -23.94 21.84
C ALA A 147 -26.58 -25.42 22.19
N ALA A 148 -27.37 -25.58 23.26
CA ALA A 148 -28.17 -26.75 23.66
C ALA A 148 -27.51 -27.85 24.50
N ALA A 149 -27.90 -27.91 25.78
CA ALA A 149 -28.72 -29.01 26.30
C ALA A 149 -29.41 -28.66 27.63
N LEU A 150 -30.73 -28.48 27.57
CA LEU A 150 -31.64 -28.60 28.72
C LEU A 150 -31.85 -30.07 29.10
N ARG A 151 -31.89 -30.41 30.40
CA ARG A 151 -32.85 -31.32 31.08
C ARG A 151 -32.35 -31.62 32.49
N LYS A 152 -32.93 -31.05 33.56
CA LYS A 152 -34.19 -31.41 34.25
C LYS A 152 -34.07 -32.63 35.19
N ARG A 153 -34.12 -32.31 36.50
CA ARG A 153 -34.78 -32.98 37.67
C ARG A 153 -34.07 -34.05 38.52
N ASN A 154 -33.94 -33.65 39.81
CA ASN A 154 -34.29 -34.29 41.10
C ASN A 154 -34.13 -35.80 41.33
N GLN A 155 -33.37 -36.15 42.38
CA GLN A 155 -33.71 -36.96 43.58
C GLN A 155 -32.40 -37.10 44.40
N GLU A 156 -32.24 -36.44 45.55
CA GLU A 156 -32.59 -36.88 46.93
C GLU A 156 -31.73 -38.00 47.53
N ALA A 157 -31.37 -37.79 48.82
CA ALA A 157 -30.75 -38.68 49.81
C ALA A 157 -29.23 -38.94 49.64
N ASP A 158 -28.39 -39.03 50.67
CA ASP A 158 -28.56 -39.01 52.13
C ASP A 158 -27.19 -38.68 52.78
N SER A 159 -27.24 -38.08 53.95
CA SER A 159 -26.30 -38.09 55.09
C SER A 159 -24.93 -38.79 54.97
N ALA A 160 -23.84 -38.06 55.31
CA ALA A 160 -22.72 -38.60 56.07
C ALA A 160 -21.97 -37.48 56.82
N GLU A 161 -21.72 -37.77 58.09
CA GLU A 161 -21.34 -36.94 59.23
C GLU A 161 -19.82 -36.74 59.38
N ALA A 162 -19.40 -35.56 59.87
CA ALA A 162 -18.34 -35.34 60.86
C ALA A 162 -18.35 -33.87 61.33
#